data_AF-A0A6I2VRU8-F1
#
_entry.id   AF-A0A6I2VRU8-F1
#
_cell.length_a   1.000
_cell.length_b   1.000
_cell.length_c   1.000
_cell.angle_alpha   90.00
_cell.angle_beta   90.00
_cell.angle_gamma   90.00
#
_symmetry.space_group_name_H-M   'P 1'
#
loop_
_entity.id
_entity.type
_entity.pdbx_description
1 polymer ?
#
loop_
_entity_poly.entity_id
_entity_poly.type
_entity_poly.pdbx_seq_one_letter_code
_entity_poly.pdbx_strand_id
1 'polypeptide(L)'
;MRGQPGTFLAALARRLTKIEIHGQENLAILDQPGPAMIVVNHTTVVDVVVVVGTLHKLGFTVDGPCKAACSHRRHLRPVGTSDMWNFPLAKQIVTGSGIIATDQHDGRSAYRAARNALKNNEVVLMYPEGDVQINAEASPRAWRPGAAALAKSVAMPIVPIAHHDTRKLGSGSVERSILQALSKVFHRPRIHLMIGEPVLASALAALDANQLNDYLERELMSLWKRVSALA
;
A
#
# COMPACT_ATOMS: atom_id res chain seq x y z
N MET A 1 18.46 14.01 -6.93
CA MET A 1 17.32 13.74 -6.04
C MET A 1 17.77 12.79 -4.94
N ARG A 2 18.08 13.27 -3.74
CA ARG A 2 18.32 12.39 -2.57
C ARG A 2 17.29 12.74 -1.50
N GLY A 3 16.41 11.78 -1.17
CA GLY A 3 15.73 11.71 0.12
C GLY A 3 14.20 11.85 0.19
N GLN A 4 13.48 12.11 -0.92
CA GLN A 4 12.02 12.33 -0.89
C GLN A 4 11.24 11.44 -1.87
N PRO A 5 11.28 10.11 -1.70
CA PRO A 5 10.55 9.16 -2.54
C PRO A 5 9.03 9.38 -2.57
N GLY A 6 8.41 9.70 -1.44
CA GLY A 6 6.98 10.02 -1.34
C GLY A 6 6.60 11.24 -2.20
N THR A 7 7.38 12.33 -2.11
CA THR A 7 7.17 13.52 -2.94
C THR A 7 7.33 13.23 -4.43
N PHE A 8 8.33 12.42 -4.79
CA PHE A 8 8.53 11.97 -6.16
C PHE A 8 7.34 11.15 -6.68
N LEU A 9 6.86 10.16 -5.90
CA LEU A 9 5.72 9.32 -6.26
C LEU A 9 4.43 10.15 -6.39
N ALA A 10 4.21 11.13 -5.49
CA ALA A 10 3.06 12.03 -5.57
C ALA A 10 3.07 12.88 -6.85
N ALA A 11 4.24 13.40 -7.24
CA ALA A 11 4.41 14.13 -8.49
C ALA A 11 4.17 13.24 -9.71
N LEU A 12 4.67 12.00 -9.68
CA LEU A 12 4.47 11.02 -10.74
C LEU A 12 2.99 10.65 -10.88
N ALA A 13 2.33 10.28 -9.79
CA ALA A 13 0.90 9.96 -9.77
C ALA A 13 0.06 11.10 -10.38
N ARG A 14 0.32 12.35 -10.00
CA ARG A 14 -0.37 13.54 -10.54
C ARG A 14 -0.19 13.69 -12.07
N ARG A 15 0.99 13.35 -12.58
CA ARG A 15 1.32 13.46 -14.01
C ARG A 15 0.76 12.30 -14.84
N LEU A 16 0.64 11.12 -14.24
CA LEU A 16 0.24 9.90 -14.96
C LEU A 16 -1.24 9.58 -14.84
N THR A 17 -1.96 10.09 -13.83
CA THR A 17 -3.34 9.68 -13.52
C THR A 17 -4.23 10.85 -13.13
N LYS A 18 -5.54 10.61 -13.21
CA LYS A 18 -6.57 11.37 -12.47
C LYS A 18 -7.11 10.44 -11.39
N ILE A 19 -6.91 10.76 -10.12
CA ILE A 19 -7.28 9.87 -9.00
C ILE A 19 -8.55 10.42 -8.36
N GLU A 20 -9.58 9.59 -8.28
CA GLU A 20 -10.81 9.85 -7.53
C GLU A 20 -10.78 9.02 -6.25
N ILE A 21 -10.91 9.70 -5.11
CA ILE A 21 -10.74 9.11 -3.78
C ILE A 21 -12.11 9.07 -3.11
N HIS A 22 -12.46 7.90 -2.58
CA HIS A 22 -13.70 7.66 -1.85
C HIS A 22 -13.36 7.20 -0.42
N GLY A 23 -14.09 7.65 0.59
CA GLY A 23 -13.88 7.26 1.99
C GLY A 23 -12.63 7.88 2.64
N GLN A 24 -12.18 9.06 2.18
CA GLN A 24 -10.96 9.71 2.66
C GLN A 24 -10.98 9.96 4.18
N GLU A 25 -12.15 10.26 4.72
CA GLU A 25 -12.43 10.46 6.14
C GLU A 25 -11.98 9.27 7.01
N ASN A 26 -11.99 8.05 6.48
CA ASN A 26 -11.59 6.85 7.21
C ASN A 26 -10.10 6.83 7.56
N LEU A 27 -9.27 7.66 6.91
CA LEU A 27 -7.86 7.85 7.30
C LEU A 27 -7.68 8.63 8.60
N ALA A 28 -8.72 9.30 9.12
CA ALA A 28 -8.63 10.07 10.36
C ALA A 28 -8.21 9.19 11.57
N ILE A 29 -8.51 7.89 11.54
CA ILE A 29 -8.06 6.94 12.57
C ILE A 29 -6.52 6.91 12.70
N LEU A 30 -5.81 7.20 11.60
CA LEU A 30 -4.35 7.18 11.56
C LEU A 30 -3.71 8.46 12.15
N ASP A 31 -4.50 9.48 12.46
CA ASP A 31 -4.00 10.68 13.16
C ASP A 31 -3.75 10.40 14.65
N GLN A 32 -4.38 9.36 15.19
CA GLN A 32 -4.13 8.93 16.56
C GLN A 32 -2.73 8.30 16.68
N PRO A 33 -1.95 8.65 17.71
CA PRO A 33 -0.70 7.95 18.02
C PRO A 33 -0.97 6.46 18.27
N GLY A 34 -0.13 5.59 17.72
CA GLY A 34 -0.26 4.14 17.92
C GLY A 34 0.10 3.31 16.68
N PRO A 35 0.24 1.99 16.81
CA PRO A 35 0.42 1.10 15.65
C PRO A 35 -0.80 1.20 14.73
N ALA A 36 -0.58 1.11 13.43
CA ALA A 36 -1.66 0.94 12.46
C ALA A 36 -1.16 0.18 11.23
N MET A 37 -2.07 -0.48 10.54
CA MET A 37 -1.75 -1.17 9.29
C MET A 37 -2.68 -0.73 8.17
N ILE A 38 -2.11 -0.50 6.99
CA ILE A 38 -2.85 -0.28 5.74
C ILE A 38 -2.67 -1.54 4.89
N VAL A 39 -3.77 -2.12 4.44
CA VAL A 39 -3.77 -3.29 3.54
C VAL A 39 -4.38 -2.89 2.20
N VAL A 40 -3.68 -3.23 1.11
CA VAL A 40 -4.05 -2.78 -0.25
C VAL A 40 -4.02 -3.95 -1.22
N ASN A 41 -4.98 -4.05 -2.14
CA ASN A 41 -4.92 -5.06 -3.21
C ASN A 41 -3.74 -4.77 -4.17
N HIS A 42 -3.21 -5.81 -4.85
CA HIS A 42 -2.03 -5.69 -5.71
C HIS A 42 -2.25 -6.28 -7.10
N THR A 43 -2.44 -5.41 -8.09
CA THR A 43 -2.75 -5.78 -9.48
C THR A 43 -1.62 -5.46 -10.46
N THR A 44 -0.77 -4.49 -10.16
CA THR A 44 0.38 -4.11 -10.99
C THR A 44 1.50 -3.49 -10.16
N VAL A 45 2.74 -3.59 -10.64
CA VAL A 45 3.91 -2.99 -9.98
C VAL A 45 3.82 -1.48 -9.85
N VAL A 46 3.00 -0.81 -10.69
CA VAL A 46 2.78 0.64 -10.64
C VAL A 46 1.72 1.06 -9.62
N ASP A 47 1.07 0.12 -8.92
CA ASP A 47 0.12 0.42 -7.84
C ASP A 47 0.75 1.29 -6.76
N VAL A 48 2.03 1.05 -6.45
CA VAL A 48 2.78 1.81 -5.45
C VAL A 48 2.82 3.30 -5.80
N VAL A 49 2.93 3.64 -7.09
CA VAL A 49 2.91 5.05 -7.54
C VAL A 49 1.58 5.70 -7.21
N VAL A 50 0.47 5.01 -7.50
CA VAL A 50 -0.88 5.50 -7.26
C VAL A 50 -1.16 5.59 -5.77
N VAL A 51 -0.95 4.51 -5.03
CA VAL A 51 -1.32 4.39 -3.61
C VAL A 51 -0.43 5.28 -2.74
N VAL A 52 0.89 5.11 -2.80
CA VAL A 52 1.81 5.91 -1.98
C VAL A 52 1.79 7.37 -2.42
N GLY A 53 1.71 7.66 -3.72
CA GLY A 53 1.59 9.02 -4.21
C GLY A 53 0.31 9.72 -3.77
N THR A 54 -0.80 8.99 -3.66
CA THR A 54 -2.08 9.51 -3.13
C THR A 54 -1.99 9.74 -1.63
N LEU A 55 -1.56 8.74 -0.86
CA LEU A 55 -1.39 8.88 0.59
C LEU A 55 -0.43 10.01 0.93
N HIS A 56 0.60 10.25 0.10
CA HIS A 56 1.51 11.36 0.31
C HIS A 56 0.85 12.73 0.17
N LYS A 57 -0.02 12.91 -0.83
CA LYS A 57 -0.83 14.13 -0.95
C LYS A 57 -1.81 14.32 0.21
N LEU A 58 -2.26 13.23 0.82
CA LEU A 58 -3.14 13.23 1.99
C LEU A 58 -2.39 13.43 3.31
N GLY A 59 -1.08 13.72 3.24
CA GLY A 59 -0.24 14.07 4.38
C GLY A 59 0.53 12.89 4.97
N PHE A 60 0.48 11.69 4.41
CA PHE A 60 1.34 10.58 4.86
C PHE A 60 2.70 10.63 4.17
N THR A 61 3.72 9.91 4.61
CA THR A 61 4.97 9.86 3.83
C THR A 61 5.75 8.58 3.98
N VAL A 62 6.40 8.14 2.91
CA VAL A 62 7.42 7.08 2.95
C VAL A 62 8.83 7.66 2.97
N ASP A 63 8.96 8.99 2.97
CA ASP A 63 10.26 9.67 3.03
C ASP A 63 10.99 9.31 4.32
N GLY A 64 12.32 9.42 4.27
CA GLY A 64 13.18 9.23 5.44
C GLY A 64 12.76 10.11 6.62
N PRO A 65 13.27 9.82 7.82
CA PRO A 65 12.83 10.49 9.05
C PRO A 65 12.90 12.01 8.90
N CYS A 66 11.81 12.68 9.26
CA CYS A 66 11.73 14.14 9.27
C CYS A 66 12.89 14.70 10.14
N LYS A 67 13.75 15.54 9.55
CA LYS A 67 14.90 16.15 10.26
C LYS A 67 14.49 17.25 11.25
N ALA A 68 13.24 17.72 11.18
CA ALA A 68 12.65 18.79 11.99
C ALA A 68 11.15 18.52 12.22
N ALA A 69 10.35 19.53 12.58
CA ALA A 69 8.90 19.45 12.68
C ALA A 69 8.31 18.87 11.37
N CYS A 70 7.71 17.68 11.48
CA CYS A 70 7.20 16.96 10.32
C CYS A 70 5.86 17.56 9.89
N SER A 71 5.77 18.02 8.64
CA SER A 71 4.51 18.50 8.06
C SER A 71 3.56 17.36 7.67
N HIS A 72 4.04 16.12 7.74
CA HIS A 72 3.28 14.92 7.45
C HIS A 72 2.55 14.44 8.70
N ARG A 73 1.34 13.92 8.53
CA ARG A 73 0.50 13.27 9.54
C ARG A 73 1.23 12.08 10.16
N ARG A 74 1.76 11.16 9.33
CA ARG A 74 2.47 9.94 9.76
C ARG A 74 3.48 9.46 8.72
N HIS A 75 4.52 8.78 9.18
CA HIS A 75 5.40 7.99 8.32
C HIS A 75 4.84 6.59 8.08
N LEU A 76 4.85 6.16 6.84
CA LEU A 76 4.48 4.83 6.37
C LEU A 76 5.73 3.96 6.20
N ARG A 77 5.58 2.68 6.51
CA ARG A 77 6.57 1.63 6.35
C ARG A 77 6.03 0.57 5.39
N PRO A 78 6.10 0.79 4.06
CA PRO A 78 5.64 -0.20 3.10
C PRO A 78 6.48 -1.47 3.22
N VAL A 79 5.87 -2.63 3.04
CA VAL A 79 6.58 -3.90 2.86
C VAL A 79 6.71 -4.17 1.36
N GLY A 80 7.91 -4.43 0.87
CA GLY A 80 8.12 -4.70 -0.56
C GLY A 80 9.36 -5.55 -0.85
N THR A 81 9.36 -6.22 -2.00
CA THR A 81 10.43 -7.16 -2.39
C THR A 81 11.81 -6.50 -2.42
N SER A 82 12.84 -7.20 -1.92
CA SER A 82 14.24 -6.79 -2.04
C SER A 82 14.69 -6.64 -3.51
N ASP A 83 14.00 -7.27 -4.46
CA ASP A 83 14.33 -7.17 -5.89
C ASP A 83 14.24 -5.75 -6.44
N MET A 84 13.51 -4.85 -5.77
CA MET A 84 13.43 -3.45 -6.16
C MET A 84 14.80 -2.76 -6.21
N TRP A 85 15.79 -3.23 -5.44
CA TRP A 85 17.15 -2.69 -5.50
C TRP A 85 17.91 -3.04 -6.78
N ASN A 86 17.44 -4.04 -7.54
CA ASN A 86 18.05 -4.47 -8.79
C ASN A 86 17.65 -3.58 -9.98
N PHE A 87 16.57 -2.79 -9.85
CA PHE A 87 16.07 -1.92 -10.91
C PHE A 87 16.42 -0.44 -10.62
N PRO A 88 17.13 0.28 -11.51
CA PRO A 88 17.61 1.64 -11.22
C PRO A 88 16.53 2.63 -10.76
N LEU A 89 15.35 2.62 -11.39
CA LEU A 89 14.23 3.49 -11.01
C LEU A 89 13.64 3.13 -9.66
N ALA A 90 13.39 1.84 -9.42
CA ALA A 90 12.87 1.38 -8.14
C ALA A 90 13.89 1.61 -7.01
N LYS A 91 15.18 1.38 -7.28
CA LYS A 91 16.29 1.68 -6.37
C LYS A 91 16.27 3.12 -5.88
N GLN A 92 16.00 4.09 -6.75
CA GLN A 92 15.91 5.51 -6.35
C GLN A 92 14.75 5.78 -5.39
N ILE A 93 13.64 5.06 -5.52
CA ILE A 93 12.46 5.19 -4.65
C ILE A 93 12.75 4.51 -3.31
N VAL A 94 13.26 3.27 -3.32
CA VAL A 94 13.47 2.53 -2.07
C VAL A 94 14.66 3.08 -1.27
N THR A 95 15.67 3.64 -1.94
CA THR A 95 16.83 4.26 -1.30
C THR A 95 16.44 5.56 -0.61
N GLY A 96 16.40 5.54 0.72
CA GLY A 96 15.97 6.69 1.53
C GLY A 96 14.48 6.72 1.84
N SER A 97 13.75 5.65 1.49
CA SER A 97 12.40 5.40 1.99
C SER A 97 12.42 4.62 3.30
N GLY A 98 11.32 4.65 4.05
CA GLY A 98 11.08 3.78 5.20
C GLY A 98 10.70 2.34 4.86
N ILE A 99 10.95 1.86 3.64
CA ILE A 99 10.49 0.55 3.19
C ILE A 99 11.13 -0.60 3.97
N ILE A 100 10.31 -1.61 4.27
CA ILE A 100 10.72 -2.87 4.86
C ILE A 100 10.92 -3.88 3.73
N ALA A 101 12.17 -4.25 3.48
CA ALA A 101 12.51 -5.23 2.46
C ALA A 101 12.04 -6.63 2.89
N THR A 102 11.42 -7.36 1.96
CA THR A 102 11.07 -8.78 2.12
C THR A 102 11.68 -9.61 1.00
N ASP A 103 12.10 -10.83 1.35
CA ASP A 103 12.32 -11.88 0.36
C ASP A 103 10.95 -12.49 0.00
N GLN A 104 10.71 -12.78 -1.27
CA GLN A 104 9.43 -13.34 -1.73
C GLN A 104 9.19 -14.78 -1.28
N HIS A 105 10.27 -15.50 -0.97
CA HIS A 105 10.29 -16.89 -0.51
C HIS A 105 10.51 -16.99 1.02
N ASP A 106 11.11 -15.98 1.67
CA ASP A 106 11.24 -15.90 3.13
C ASP A 106 10.83 -14.54 3.73
N GLY A 107 9.56 -14.45 4.15
CA GLY A 107 9.00 -13.25 4.78
C GLY A 107 9.37 -13.04 6.26
N ARG A 108 10.12 -13.93 6.92
CA ARG A 108 10.31 -13.87 8.38
C ARG A 108 11.08 -12.63 8.84
N SER A 109 12.06 -12.18 8.04
CA SER A 109 12.81 -10.96 8.35
C SER A 109 11.91 -9.73 8.27
N ALA A 110 11.13 -9.62 7.19
CA ALA A 110 10.16 -8.55 7.00
C ALA A 110 9.08 -8.54 8.08
N TYR A 111 8.58 -9.71 8.49
CA TYR A 111 7.64 -9.85 9.60
C TYR A 111 8.20 -9.26 10.89
N ARG A 112 9.44 -9.62 11.27
CA ARG A 112 10.07 -9.07 12.48
C ARG A 112 10.25 -7.55 12.39
N ALA A 113 10.69 -7.04 11.25
CA ALA A 113 10.86 -5.61 11.02
C ALA A 113 9.53 -4.85 11.06
N ALA A 114 8.48 -5.36 10.42
CA ALA A 114 7.13 -4.80 10.45
C ALA A 114 6.55 -4.80 11.86
N ARG A 115 6.69 -5.91 12.59
CA ARG A 115 6.26 -5.99 13.99
C ARG A 115 6.99 -4.98 14.87
N ASN A 116 8.29 -4.78 14.67
CA ASN A 116 9.06 -3.76 15.40
C ASN A 116 8.61 -2.34 15.05
N ALA A 117 8.37 -2.04 13.77
CA ALA A 117 7.82 -0.74 13.35
C ALA A 117 6.46 -0.47 14.01
N LEU A 118 5.55 -1.45 14.01
CA LEU A 118 4.26 -1.34 14.69
C LEU A 118 4.43 -1.08 16.19
N LYS A 119 5.32 -1.81 16.88
CA LYS A 119 5.63 -1.57 18.31
C LYS A 119 6.17 -0.17 18.58
N ASN A 120 6.78 0.47 17.59
CA ASN A 120 7.27 1.85 17.66
C ASN A 120 6.20 2.88 17.26
N ASN A 121 4.93 2.51 17.23
CA ASN A 121 3.80 3.35 16.82
C ASN A 121 3.90 3.86 15.38
N GLU A 122 4.50 3.07 14.48
CA GLU A 122 4.58 3.38 13.05
C GLU A 122 3.43 2.74 12.27
N VAL A 123 3.21 3.20 11.04
CA VAL A 123 2.16 2.67 10.16
C VAL A 123 2.78 1.72 9.14
N VAL A 124 2.42 0.45 9.16
CA VAL A 124 2.86 -0.52 8.13
C VAL A 124 1.89 -0.50 6.96
N LEU A 125 2.40 -0.41 5.74
CA LEU A 125 1.60 -0.55 4.52
C LEU A 125 1.96 -1.87 3.85
N MET A 126 0.97 -2.68 3.48
CA MET A 126 1.25 -3.96 2.84
C MET A 126 0.26 -4.33 1.75
N TYR A 127 0.78 -5.10 0.81
CA TYR A 127 0.03 -5.80 -0.22
C TYR A 127 -0.03 -7.28 0.18
N PRO A 128 -1.12 -7.73 0.82
CA PRO A 128 -1.15 -9.04 1.48
C PRO A 128 -1.13 -10.22 0.51
N GLU A 129 -1.39 -10.00 -0.78
CA GLU A 129 -1.21 -11.01 -1.83
C GLU A 129 0.26 -11.45 -1.99
N GLY A 130 1.22 -10.58 -1.63
CA GLY A 130 2.65 -10.87 -1.55
C GLY A 130 3.43 -10.83 -2.88
N ASP A 131 2.74 -10.82 -4.02
CA ASP A 131 3.31 -10.62 -5.34
C ASP A 131 2.32 -9.90 -6.27
N VAL A 132 2.74 -9.61 -7.49
CA VAL A 132 1.85 -9.12 -8.56
C VAL A 132 1.54 -10.29 -9.47
N GLN A 133 0.27 -10.67 -9.54
CA GLN A 133 -0.24 -11.55 -10.58
C GLN A 133 -1.49 -10.96 -11.21
N ILE A 134 -1.53 -10.96 -12.53
CA ILE A 134 -2.65 -10.38 -13.28
C ILE A 134 -3.65 -11.48 -13.58
N ASN A 135 -4.86 -11.34 -13.06
CA ASN A 135 -6.01 -12.12 -13.51
C ASN A 135 -6.87 -11.28 -14.48
N ALA A 136 -7.81 -11.93 -15.17
CA ALA A 136 -8.62 -11.28 -16.21
C ALA A 136 -9.39 -10.06 -15.65
N GLU A 137 -9.95 -10.20 -14.45
CA GLU A 137 -10.80 -9.20 -13.79
C GLU A 137 -10.02 -8.11 -13.04
N ALA A 138 -8.70 -8.26 -12.89
CA ALA A 138 -7.86 -7.50 -11.94
C ALA A 138 -8.45 -7.45 -10.52
N SER A 139 -9.01 -8.57 -10.08
CA SER A 139 -9.53 -8.75 -8.72
C SER A 139 -8.42 -9.10 -7.73
N PRO A 140 -8.55 -8.73 -6.45
CA PRO A 140 -7.63 -9.16 -5.40
C PRO A 140 -7.57 -10.68 -5.32
N ARG A 141 -6.40 -11.22 -5.02
CA ARG A 141 -6.20 -12.67 -4.82
C ARG A 141 -6.17 -13.04 -3.35
N ALA A 142 -6.03 -14.34 -3.11
CA ALA A 142 -5.86 -14.90 -1.78
C ALA A 142 -4.65 -14.30 -1.05
N TRP A 143 -4.82 -14.01 0.23
CA TRP A 143 -3.79 -13.39 1.05
C TRP A 143 -2.76 -14.40 1.55
N ARG A 144 -1.51 -13.96 1.66
CA ARG A 144 -0.50 -14.61 2.49
C ARG A 144 -0.79 -14.29 3.97
N PRO A 145 -0.43 -15.18 4.91
CA PRO A 145 -0.82 -15.04 6.33
C PRO A 145 -0.14 -13.88 7.08
N GLY A 146 0.79 -13.15 6.46
CA GLY A 146 1.61 -12.13 7.11
C GLY A 146 0.81 -11.00 7.75
N ALA A 147 -0.25 -10.52 7.08
CA ALA A 147 -1.11 -9.46 7.59
C ALA A 147 -1.84 -9.90 8.87
N ALA A 148 -2.46 -11.08 8.80
CA ALA A 148 -3.17 -11.69 9.92
C ALA A 148 -2.23 -11.98 11.11
N ALA A 149 -1.04 -12.51 10.83
CA ALA A 149 -0.03 -12.78 11.85
C ALA A 149 0.46 -11.50 12.54
N LEU A 150 0.57 -10.37 11.82
CA LEU A 150 0.91 -9.08 12.41
C LEU A 150 -0.22 -8.58 13.31
N ALA A 151 -1.47 -8.63 12.83
CA ALA A 151 -2.67 -8.24 13.57
C ALA A 151 -2.89 -9.04 14.87
N LYS A 152 -2.56 -10.34 14.88
CA LYS A 152 -2.57 -11.14 16.12
C LYS A 152 -1.44 -10.77 17.08
N SER A 153 -0.32 -10.25 16.57
CA SER A 153 0.88 -9.96 17.37
C SER A 153 0.91 -8.56 17.96
N VAL A 154 0.18 -7.61 17.36
CA VAL A 154 0.08 -6.21 17.78
C VAL A 154 -1.36 -5.75 17.56
N ALA A 155 -2.04 -5.37 18.65
CA ALA A 155 -3.37 -4.80 18.58
C ALA A 155 -3.32 -3.42 17.91
N MET A 156 -4.00 -3.28 16.77
CA MET A 156 -3.97 -2.06 15.95
C MET A 156 -5.22 -1.97 15.06
N PRO A 157 -5.65 -0.76 14.67
CA PRO A 157 -6.58 -0.59 13.56
C PRO A 157 -5.94 -1.01 12.23
N ILE A 158 -6.75 -1.62 11.36
CA ILE A 158 -6.38 -1.97 9.98
C ILE A 158 -7.27 -1.19 9.03
N VAL A 159 -6.68 -0.41 8.13
CA VAL A 159 -7.40 0.37 7.11
C VAL A 159 -7.27 -0.35 5.77
N PRO A 160 -8.35 -0.96 5.25
CA PRO A 160 -8.35 -1.53 3.92
C PRO A 160 -8.45 -0.42 2.86
N ILE A 161 -7.64 -0.50 1.82
CA ILE A 161 -7.72 0.38 0.65
C ILE A 161 -7.84 -0.51 -0.59
N ALA A 162 -8.87 -0.31 -1.38
CA ALA A 162 -9.01 -0.95 -2.67
C ALA A 162 -8.81 0.06 -3.80
N HIS A 163 -8.11 -0.34 -4.84
CA HIS A 163 -8.11 0.39 -6.10
C HIS A 163 -8.52 -0.53 -7.25
N HIS A 164 -9.20 0.07 -8.23
CA HIS A 164 -9.43 -0.54 -9.54
C HIS A 164 -8.67 0.25 -10.59
N ASP A 165 -8.51 -0.29 -11.80
CA ASP A 165 -7.96 0.40 -12.97
C ASP A 165 -6.49 0.80 -12.99
N THR A 166 -5.70 0.56 -11.95
CA THR A 166 -4.26 0.86 -11.99
C THR A 166 -3.54 0.14 -13.13
N ARG A 167 -4.06 -1.01 -13.59
CA ARG A 167 -3.63 -1.68 -14.83
C ARG A 167 -3.71 -0.81 -16.09
N LYS A 168 -4.58 0.22 -16.13
CA LYS A 168 -4.68 1.19 -17.23
C LYS A 168 -3.38 2.00 -17.39
N LEU A 169 -2.55 2.09 -16.33
CA LEU A 169 -1.20 2.66 -16.41
C LEU A 169 -0.21 1.71 -17.06
N GLY A 170 -0.24 0.44 -16.68
CA GLY A 170 0.67 -0.56 -17.20
C GLY A 170 0.44 -1.92 -16.56
N SER A 171 0.68 -2.96 -17.35
CA SER A 171 0.56 -4.36 -16.93
C SER A 171 1.62 -5.22 -17.63
N GLY A 172 1.91 -6.38 -17.04
CA GLY A 172 2.94 -7.31 -17.50
C GLY A 172 4.24 -7.15 -16.73
N SER A 173 5.39 -7.32 -17.41
CA SER A 173 6.70 -7.17 -16.78
C SER A 173 6.91 -5.77 -16.20
N VAL A 174 7.85 -5.64 -15.26
CA VAL A 174 8.21 -4.35 -14.64
C VAL A 174 8.54 -3.30 -15.71
N GLU A 175 9.43 -3.64 -16.64
CA GLU A 175 9.86 -2.74 -17.71
C GLU A 175 8.70 -2.34 -18.62
N ARG A 176 7.87 -3.30 -19.05
CA ARG A 176 6.72 -3.04 -19.92
C ARG A 176 5.68 -2.16 -19.22
N SER A 177 5.45 -2.39 -17.94
CA SER A 177 4.52 -1.59 -17.13
C SER A 177 5.02 -0.15 -16.97
N ILE A 178 6.32 0.04 -16.75
CA ILE A 178 6.94 1.38 -16.67
C ILE A 178 6.84 2.12 -18.01
N LEU A 179 7.19 1.47 -19.12
CA LEU A 179 7.11 2.08 -20.46
C LEU A 179 5.67 2.50 -20.81
N GLN A 180 4.69 1.64 -20.55
CA GLN A 180 3.28 1.96 -20.74
C GLN A 180 2.87 3.17 -19.89
N ALA A 181 3.28 3.19 -18.62
CA ALA A 181 2.92 4.28 -17.70
C ALA A 181 3.44 5.63 -18.19
N LEU A 182 4.66 5.69 -18.72
CA LEU A 182 5.26 6.91 -19.26
C LEU A 182 4.47 7.49 -20.45
N SER A 183 3.82 6.65 -21.26
CA SER A 183 2.99 7.13 -22.39
C SER A 183 1.68 7.80 -21.94
N LYS A 184 1.23 7.56 -20.70
CA LYS A 184 -0.05 8.09 -20.17
C LYS A 184 -0.02 9.57 -19.78
N VAL A 185 1.14 10.23 -19.85
CA VAL A 185 1.26 11.68 -19.60
C VAL A 185 0.30 12.49 -20.49
N PHE A 186 0.08 12.05 -21.74
CA PHE A 186 -0.81 12.72 -22.70
C PHE A 186 -2.28 12.32 -22.58
N HIS A 187 -2.55 11.13 -22.02
CA HIS A 187 -3.91 10.62 -21.81
C HIS A 187 -3.99 9.92 -20.45
N ARG A 188 -4.15 10.72 -19.40
CA ARG A 188 -4.15 10.26 -18.02
C ARG A 188 -5.41 9.44 -17.73
N PRO A 189 -5.32 8.13 -17.46
CA PRO A 189 -6.49 7.35 -17.05
C PRO A 189 -7.03 7.85 -15.71
N ARG A 190 -8.35 7.71 -15.55
CA ARG A 190 -9.01 7.86 -14.25
C ARG A 190 -8.81 6.56 -13.46
N ILE A 191 -8.43 6.71 -12.20
CA ILE A 191 -8.19 5.63 -11.25
C ILE A 191 -9.06 5.88 -10.02
N HIS A 192 -9.87 4.90 -9.65
CA HIS A 192 -10.70 4.96 -8.46
C HIS A 192 -9.98 4.27 -7.30
N LEU A 193 -9.88 4.98 -6.18
CA LEU A 193 -9.31 4.48 -4.94
C LEU A 193 -10.36 4.65 -3.83
N MET A 194 -10.68 3.56 -3.15
CA MET A 194 -11.66 3.53 -2.07
C MET A 194 -10.96 3.12 -0.77
N ILE A 195 -11.10 3.96 0.25
CA ILE A 195 -10.60 3.70 1.60
C ILE A 195 -11.78 3.20 2.42
N GLY A 196 -11.69 1.96 2.88
CA GLY A 196 -12.75 1.32 3.66
C GLY A 196 -12.75 1.75 5.12
N GLU A 197 -13.84 1.40 5.81
CA GLU A 197 -13.97 1.59 7.24
C GLU A 197 -12.83 0.89 7.99
N PRO A 198 -12.21 1.54 8.99
CA PRO A 198 -11.15 0.91 9.77
C PRO A 198 -11.66 -0.30 10.55
N VAL A 199 -11.00 -1.43 10.39
CA VAL A 199 -11.22 -2.61 11.21
C VAL A 199 -10.46 -2.44 12.53
N LEU A 200 -11.20 -2.30 13.62
CA LEU A 200 -10.62 -2.08 14.95
C LEU A 200 -10.06 -3.38 15.55
N ALA A 201 -9.02 -3.25 16.37
CA ALA A 201 -8.39 -4.38 17.05
C ALA A 201 -9.37 -5.22 17.88
N SER A 202 -10.40 -4.59 18.46
CA SER A 202 -11.44 -5.27 19.22
C SER A 202 -12.25 -6.25 18.38
N ALA A 203 -12.54 -5.92 17.12
CA ALA A 203 -13.24 -6.80 16.18
C ALA A 203 -12.39 -8.02 15.78
N LEU A 204 -11.06 -7.88 15.85
CA LEU A 204 -10.11 -8.93 15.48
C LEU A 204 -9.71 -9.85 16.64
N ALA A 205 -9.91 -9.39 17.88
CA ALA A 205 -9.38 -10.06 19.07
C ALA A 205 -9.87 -11.51 19.22
N ALA A 206 -11.16 -11.74 18.93
CA ALA A 206 -11.82 -13.04 19.07
C ALA A 206 -11.52 -14.02 17.91
N LEU A 207 -10.97 -13.55 16.80
CA LEU A 207 -10.70 -14.38 15.62
C LEU A 207 -9.36 -15.11 15.77
N ASP A 208 -9.30 -16.37 15.37
CA ASP A 208 -8.02 -17.05 15.14
C ASP A 208 -7.31 -16.49 13.89
N ALA A 209 -6.09 -16.95 13.62
CA ALA A 209 -5.28 -16.42 12.53
C ALA A 209 -5.91 -16.65 11.14
N ASN A 210 -6.55 -17.80 10.90
CA ASN A 210 -7.16 -18.12 9.62
C ASN A 210 -8.47 -17.33 9.45
N GLN A 211 -9.32 -17.33 10.48
CA GLN A 211 -10.55 -16.55 10.50
C GLN A 211 -10.30 -15.05 10.29
N LEU A 212 -9.25 -14.52 10.90
CA LEU A 212 -8.84 -13.14 10.74
C LEU A 212 -8.38 -12.88 9.30
N ASN A 213 -7.55 -13.74 8.73
CA ASN A 213 -7.11 -13.62 7.34
C ASN A 213 -8.31 -13.62 6.37
N ASP A 214 -9.21 -14.59 6.51
CA ASP A 214 -10.41 -14.69 5.68
C ASP A 214 -11.33 -13.49 5.87
N TYR A 215 -11.45 -12.97 7.10
CA TYR A 215 -12.23 -11.78 7.39
C TYR A 215 -11.68 -10.56 6.66
N LEU A 216 -10.38 -10.28 6.79
CA LEU A 216 -9.77 -9.12 6.14
C LEU A 216 -9.76 -9.25 4.61
N GLU A 217 -9.59 -10.47 4.07
CA GLU A 217 -9.70 -10.73 2.65
C GLU A 217 -11.12 -10.43 2.13
N ARG A 218 -12.16 -10.87 2.86
CA ARG A 218 -13.56 -10.55 2.53
C ARG A 218 -13.84 -9.05 2.57
N GLU A 219 -13.34 -8.34 3.58
CA GLU A 219 -13.50 -6.89 3.69
C GLU A 219 -12.86 -6.16 2.49
N LEU A 220 -11.61 -6.51 2.15
CA LEU A 220 -10.92 -5.92 1.01
C LEU A 220 -11.58 -6.29 -0.33
N MET A 221 -12.05 -7.52 -0.49
CA MET A 221 -12.77 -7.96 -1.69
C MET A 221 -14.11 -7.22 -1.84
N SER A 222 -14.86 -7.03 -0.75
CA SER A 222 -16.10 -6.24 -0.72
C SER A 222 -15.84 -4.77 -1.10
N LEU A 223 -14.78 -4.18 -0.55
CA LEU A 223 -14.32 -2.84 -0.91
C LEU A 223 -13.93 -2.74 -2.39
N TRP A 224 -13.21 -3.75 -2.90
CA TRP A 224 -12.82 -3.81 -4.30
C TRP A 224 -14.02 -3.91 -5.24
N LYS A 225 -15.04 -4.72 -4.93
CA LYS A 225 -16.27 -4.81 -5.74
C LYS A 225 -17.00 -3.47 -5.83
N ARG A 226 -17.00 -2.69 -4.74
CA ARG A 226 -17.59 -1.35 -4.73
C ARG A 226 -16.81 -0.38 -5.60
N VAL A 227 -15.47 -0.37 -5.51
CA VAL A 227 -14.65 0.55 -6.33
C VAL A 227 -14.61 0.14 -7.80
N SER A 228 -14.69 -1.15 -8.13
CA SER A 228 -14.79 -1.61 -9.53
C SER A 228 -16.11 -1.23 -10.18
N ALA A 229 -17.20 -1.07 -9.42
CA ALA A 229 -18.49 -0.63 -9.94
C ALA A 229 -18.52 0.87 -10.30
N LEU A 230 -17.49 1.64 -9.94
CA LEU A 230 -17.36 3.07 -10.25
C LEU A 230 -16.58 3.34 -11.55
N ALA A 231 -15.95 2.31 -12.12
CA ALA A 231 -14.95 2.39 -13.18
C ALA A 231 -15.50 2.32 -14.61
#